data_AF-A0A1H7YD45-F1
#
_entry.id   AF-A0A1H7YD45-F1
#
_cell.length_a   1.000
_cell.length_b   1.000
_cell.length_c   1.000
_cell.angle_alpha   90.00
_cell.angle_beta   90.00
_cell.angle_gamma   90.00
#
_symmetry.space_group_name_H-M   'P 1'
#
loop_
_entity.id
_entity.type
_entity.pdbx_description
1 polymer ?
#
loop_
_entity_poly.entity_id
_entity_poly.type
_entity_poly.pdbx_seq_one_letter_code
_entity_poly.pdbx_strand_id
1 'polypeptide(L)'
;MPAETVYMPASSSHKLIPMTDFVIEYYSHEGYADLQTLKLMNNYANFLKKPLTLGMFVPVDTKGNILKEPKNYTSWKSLEHNKKGSDTKVDSSAFEEYKIYQKAEKKCLFEGFKIAYNGYSVVRITAIYNDSIELSFNKNEKAFQNFRDVESLTHFPDIYLNANALKKLGLRK
;
A
#
# COMPACT_ATOMS: atom_id res chain seq x y z
N MET A 1 -9.90 6.44 -31.67
CA MET A 1 -9.80 5.04 -31.19
C MET A 1 -9.78 5.10 -29.67
N PRO A 2 -10.71 4.43 -28.96
CA PRO A 2 -10.62 4.33 -27.50
C PRO A 2 -9.46 3.40 -27.15
N ALA A 3 -8.68 3.76 -26.13
CA ALA A 3 -7.59 2.94 -25.63
C ALA A 3 -8.15 1.61 -25.10
N GLU A 4 -7.73 0.49 -25.72
CA GLU A 4 -8.02 -0.84 -25.22
C GLU A 4 -7.39 -1.02 -23.83
N THR A 5 -8.14 -1.70 -22.97
CA THR A 5 -7.85 -1.86 -21.55
C THR A 5 -7.28 -3.25 -21.34
N VAL A 6 -6.14 -3.35 -20.66
CA VAL A 6 -5.51 -4.63 -20.30
C VAL A 6 -6.28 -5.25 -19.13
N TYR A 7 -6.85 -6.44 -19.34
CA TYR A 7 -7.66 -7.16 -18.36
C TYR A 7 -6.79 -8.17 -17.58
N MET A 8 -6.81 -8.13 -16.24
CA MET A 8 -6.11 -9.10 -15.38
C MET A 8 -7.00 -10.32 -15.06
N PRO A 9 -6.44 -11.55 -14.99
CA PRO A 9 -7.14 -12.69 -14.41
C PRO A 9 -7.45 -12.50 -12.91
N ALA A 10 -8.60 -12.99 -12.47
CA ALA A 10 -9.21 -12.64 -11.18
C ALA A 10 -8.54 -13.22 -9.92
N SER A 11 -7.56 -14.12 -10.01
CA SER A 11 -7.00 -14.84 -8.85
C SER A 11 -5.74 -14.22 -8.23
N SER A 12 -5.06 -13.27 -8.89
CA SER A 12 -3.79 -12.67 -8.43
C SER A 12 -3.81 -11.13 -8.33
N SER A 13 -4.92 -10.46 -8.70
CA SER A 13 -4.96 -9.00 -8.95
C SER A 13 -4.55 -8.07 -7.80
N HIS A 14 -4.44 -8.58 -6.57
CA HIS A 14 -4.03 -7.81 -5.39
C HIS A 14 -2.79 -8.38 -4.71
N LYS A 15 -2.25 -9.52 -5.15
CA LYS A 15 -1.13 -10.19 -4.51
C LYS A 15 0.18 -9.57 -4.99
N LEU A 16 1.10 -9.32 -4.06
CA LEU A 16 2.47 -8.99 -4.41
C LEU A 16 3.17 -10.26 -4.91
N ILE A 17 3.75 -10.19 -6.10
CA ILE A 17 4.42 -11.31 -6.76
C ILE A 17 5.81 -10.87 -7.26
N PRO A 18 6.76 -11.80 -7.44
CA PRO A 18 8.03 -11.52 -8.08
C PRO A 18 7.87 -10.88 -9.47
N MET A 19 8.87 -10.10 -9.91
CA MET A 19 8.86 -9.50 -11.25
C MET A 19 8.75 -10.57 -12.35
N THR A 20 9.37 -11.72 -12.16
CA THR A 20 9.32 -12.85 -13.12
C THR A 20 7.90 -13.35 -13.32
N ASP A 21 7.18 -13.56 -12.22
CA ASP A 21 5.80 -14.07 -12.24
C ASP A 21 4.88 -13.01 -12.84
N PHE A 22 5.08 -11.74 -12.47
CA PHE A 22 4.36 -10.61 -13.05
C PHE A 22 4.54 -10.55 -14.58
N VAL A 23 5.76 -10.69 -15.08
CA VAL A 23 6.04 -10.69 -16.52
C VAL A 23 5.39 -11.89 -17.21
N ILE A 24 5.53 -13.09 -16.65
CA ILE A 24 4.94 -14.32 -17.23
C ILE A 24 3.42 -14.21 -17.31
N GLU A 25 2.75 -13.81 -16.22
CA GLU A 25 1.29 -13.65 -16.19
C GLU A 25 0.83 -12.66 -17.27
N TYR A 26 1.50 -11.51 -17.42
CA TYR A 26 1.11 -10.48 -18.38
C TYR A 26 1.45 -10.80 -19.84
N TYR A 27 2.58 -11.47 -20.11
CA TYR A 27 2.91 -11.89 -21.48
C TYR A 27 2.14 -13.13 -21.92
N SER A 28 1.65 -13.96 -21.01
CA SER A 28 0.89 -15.16 -21.39
C SER A 28 -0.42 -14.85 -22.11
N HIS A 29 -0.90 -13.61 -22.04
CA HIS A 29 -2.17 -13.16 -22.59
C HIS A 29 -2.04 -12.27 -23.84
N GLU A 30 -0.85 -11.76 -24.19
CA GLU A 30 -0.66 -10.90 -25.37
C GLU A 30 0.51 -11.37 -26.25
N GLY A 31 0.26 -11.55 -27.55
CA GLY A 31 1.28 -11.96 -28.54
C GLY A 31 2.36 -10.90 -28.80
N TYR A 32 2.21 -9.69 -28.24
CA TYR A 32 3.19 -8.61 -28.27
C TYR A 32 2.92 -7.65 -27.10
N ALA A 33 3.96 -7.12 -26.44
CA ALA A 33 3.78 -6.09 -25.42
C ALA A 33 3.61 -4.71 -26.07
N ASP A 34 2.45 -4.11 -25.89
CA ASP A 34 2.23 -2.72 -26.28
C ASP A 34 2.95 -1.73 -25.34
N LEU A 35 2.96 -0.43 -25.71
CA LEU A 35 3.62 0.61 -24.91
C LEU A 35 3.03 0.72 -23.49
N GLN A 36 1.74 0.40 -23.31
CA GLN A 36 1.08 0.45 -22.01
C GLN A 36 1.59 -0.66 -21.09
N THR A 37 1.72 -1.87 -21.62
CA THR A 37 2.25 -3.05 -20.94
C THR A 37 3.70 -2.84 -20.52
N LEU A 38 4.55 -2.29 -21.40
CA LEU A 38 5.92 -1.93 -21.05
C LEU A 38 5.99 -0.90 -19.92
N LYS A 39 5.12 0.12 -19.97
CA LYS A 39 5.04 1.13 -18.90
C LYS A 39 4.60 0.52 -17.57
N LEU A 40 3.63 -0.39 -17.61
CA LEU A 40 3.16 -1.11 -16.43
C LEU A 40 4.27 -1.97 -15.81
N MET A 41 4.98 -2.74 -16.63
CA MET A 41 6.14 -3.54 -16.18
C MET A 41 7.22 -2.67 -15.55
N ASN A 42 7.54 -1.53 -16.16
CA ASN A 42 8.50 -0.59 -15.60
C ASN A 42 8.01 0.01 -14.26
N ASN A 43 6.73 0.36 -14.15
CA ASN A 43 6.15 0.85 -12.90
C ASN A 43 6.24 -0.21 -11.79
N TYR A 44 5.91 -1.47 -12.11
CA TYR A 44 5.97 -2.57 -11.15
C TYR A 44 7.41 -2.86 -10.71
N ALA A 45 8.36 -2.96 -11.65
CA ALA A 45 9.77 -3.13 -11.34
C ALA A 45 10.33 -2.00 -10.45
N ASN A 46 9.96 -0.74 -10.74
CA ASN A 46 10.34 0.39 -9.92
C ASN A 46 9.69 0.36 -8.54
N PHE A 47 8.48 -0.18 -8.42
CA PHE A 47 7.80 -0.38 -7.14
C PHE A 47 8.48 -1.46 -6.30
N LEU A 48 8.82 -2.61 -6.89
CA LEU A 48 9.56 -3.69 -6.23
C LEU A 48 10.91 -3.21 -5.66
N LYS A 49 11.61 -2.33 -6.38
CA LYS A 49 12.87 -1.72 -5.94
C LYS A 49 12.74 -0.66 -4.84
N LYS A 50 11.52 -0.24 -4.47
CA LYS A 50 11.36 0.81 -3.45
C LYS A 50 11.80 0.29 -2.08
N PRO A 51 12.64 1.06 -1.34
CA PRO A 51 12.92 0.75 0.05
C PRO A 51 11.64 0.68 0.89
N LEU A 52 11.55 -0.29 1.79
CA LEU A 52 10.41 -0.41 2.68
C LEU A 52 10.39 0.74 3.68
N THR A 53 9.20 1.28 3.91
CA THR A 53 8.97 2.29 4.96
C THR A 53 7.74 1.90 5.77
N LEU A 54 7.73 2.23 7.06
CA LEU A 54 6.59 1.93 7.94
C LEU A 54 5.27 2.50 7.39
N GLY A 55 5.33 3.68 6.75
CA GLY A 55 4.19 4.35 6.14
C GLY A 55 3.56 3.64 4.94
N MET A 56 4.18 2.58 4.42
CA MET A 56 3.56 1.70 3.40
C MET A 56 2.56 0.71 4.01
N PHE A 57 2.61 0.47 5.32
CA PHE A 57 1.78 -0.53 6.00
C PHE A 57 0.77 0.09 6.96
N VAL A 58 1.19 1.13 7.69
CA VAL A 58 0.36 1.81 8.69
C VAL A 58 0.46 3.33 8.55
N PRO A 59 -0.60 4.10 8.89
CA PRO A 59 -0.55 5.56 8.82
C PRO A 59 0.48 6.14 9.79
N VAL A 60 1.38 6.99 9.26
CA VAL A 60 2.41 7.69 10.06
C VAL A 60 2.39 9.19 9.78
N ASP A 61 2.82 9.98 10.77
CA ASP A 61 3.01 11.43 10.66
C ASP A 61 4.27 11.78 9.83
N THR A 62 4.58 13.08 9.72
CA THR A 62 5.77 13.57 9.01
C THR A 62 7.10 13.21 9.69
N LYS A 63 7.07 12.89 10.98
CA LYS A 63 8.23 12.47 11.77
C LYS A 63 8.43 10.96 11.76
N GLY A 64 7.46 10.20 11.24
CA GLY A 64 7.46 8.74 11.20
C GLY A 64 6.79 8.09 12.41
N ASN A 65 6.09 8.86 13.25
CA ASN A 65 5.32 8.31 14.35
C ASN A 65 4.00 7.74 13.85
N ILE A 66 3.58 6.62 14.43
CA ILE A 66 2.33 5.98 14.07
C ILE A 66 1.15 6.84 14.54
N LEU A 67 0.22 7.08 13.63
CA LEU A 67 -1.03 7.76 13.93
C LEU A 67 -2.07 6.76 14.43
N LYS A 68 -2.77 7.10 15.51
CA LYS A 68 -3.92 6.34 15.97
C LYS A 68 -5.12 6.65 15.09
N GLU A 69 -5.89 5.64 14.73
CA GLU A 69 -7.15 5.84 14.01
C GLU A 69 -8.10 6.71 14.86
N PRO A 70 -8.62 7.83 14.32
CA PRO A 70 -9.64 8.63 14.99
C PRO A 70 -10.90 7.81 15.27
N LYS A 71 -11.60 8.10 16.37
CA LYS A 71 -12.88 7.45 16.69
C LYS A 71 -13.87 7.66 15.53
N ASN A 72 -14.66 6.64 15.17
CA ASN A 72 -15.66 6.74 14.08
C ASN A 72 -15.09 7.12 12.70
N TYR A 73 -13.78 6.95 12.47
CA TYR A 73 -13.12 7.29 11.20
C TYR A 73 -13.77 6.63 9.99
N THR A 74 -14.07 5.33 10.09
CA THR A 74 -14.75 4.58 9.01
C THR A 74 -16.09 5.21 8.64
N SER A 75 -16.92 5.56 9.63
CA SER A 75 -18.20 6.22 9.42
C SER A 75 -18.02 7.61 8.79
N TRP A 76 -17.11 8.43 9.33
CA TRP A 76 -16.81 9.77 8.80
C TRP A 76 -16.34 9.74 7.35
N LYS A 77 -15.45 8.80 7.01
CA LYS A 77 -14.86 8.63 5.66
C LYS A 77 -15.90 8.18 4.62
N SER A 78 -16.95 7.49 5.04
CA SER A 78 -18.01 7.00 4.15
C SER A 78 -18.92 8.13 3.62
N LEU A 79 -18.97 9.27 4.32
CA LEU A 79 -19.80 10.42 3.97
C LEU A 79 -19.29 11.11 2.68
N GLU A 80 -20.17 11.36 1.72
CA GLU A 80 -19.84 11.87 0.38
C GLU A 80 -19.03 13.18 0.39
N HIS A 81 -19.35 14.12 1.30
CA HIS A 81 -18.64 15.40 1.42
C HIS A 81 -17.19 15.25 1.93
N ASN A 82 -16.85 14.14 2.58
CA ASN A 82 -15.49 13.86 3.10
C ASN A 82 -14.61 13.06 2.12
N LYS A 83 -15.19 12.56 1.03
CA LYS A 83 -14.46 11.80 -0.02
C LYS A 83 -13.64 12.71 -0.94
N LYS A 84 -14.16 13.89 -1.26
CA LYS A 84 -13.50 14.91 -2.08
C LYS A 84 -13.18 16.11 -1.18
N GLY A 85 -12.06 16.05 -0.46
CA GLY A 85 -11.61 17.03 0.53
C GLY A 85 -12.20 18.42 0.33
N SER A 86 -13.39 18.65 0.89
CA SER A 86 -14.08 19.92 0.69
C SER A 86 -13.38 20.91 1.59
N ASP A 87 -12.91 22.01 1.02
CA ASP A 87 -12.27 23.13 1.72
C ASP A 87 -13.26 23.92 2.60
N THR A 88 -14.31 23.26 3.10
CA THR A 88 -15.22 23.84 4.08
C THR A 88 -14.47 23.87 5.40
N LYS A 89 -13.93 25.06 5.71
CA LYS A 89 -13.30 25.42 6.98
C LYS A 89 -14.30 25.21 8.13
N VAL A 90 -14.36 24.00 8.66
CA VAL A 90 -15.00 23.72 9.94
C VAL A 90 -13.87 23.51 10.94
N ASP A 91 -13.67 24.55 11.74
CA ASP A 91 -12.57 24.78 12.66
C ASP A 91 -12.71 23.91 13.94
N SER A 92 -12.68 22.59 13.75
CA SER A 92 -12.64 21.64 14.87
C SER A 92 -11.38 20.80 14.77
N SER A 93 -10.60 20.73 15.86
CA SER A 93 -9.37 19.93 15.95
C SER A 93 -9.57 18.48 15.51
N ALA A 94 -10.74 17.91 15.81
CA ALA A 94 -11.12 16.58 15.36
C ALA A 94 -11.12 16.47 13.82
N PHE A 95 -11.68 17.43 13.08
CA PHE A 95 -11.72 17.41 11.61
C PHE A 95 -10.33 17.42 10.98
N GLU A 96 -9.38 18.13 11.60
CA GLU A 96 -7.98 18.11 11.18
C GLU A 96 -7.30 16.76 11.48
N GLU A 97 -7.59 16.10 12.61
CA GLU A 97 -7.11 14.74 12.87
C GLU A 97 -7.59 13.74 11.80
N TYR A 98 -8.87 13.78 11.39
CA TYR A 98 -9.38 12.92 10.30
C TYR A 98 -8.65 13.18 8.98
N LYS A 99 -8.41 14.45 8.61
CA LYS A 99 -7.68 14.81 7.38
C LYS A 99 -6.23 14.34 7.42
N ILE A 100 -5.53 14.54 8.53
CA ILE A 100 -4.14 14.11 8.71
C ILE A 100 -4.05 12.59 8.57
N TYR A 101 -4.94 11.87 9.26
CA TYR A 101 -5.00 10.41 9.18
C TYR A 101 -5.32 9.93 7.76
N GLN A 102 -6.33 10.51 7.09
CA GLN A 102 -6.68 10.15 5.71
C GLN A 102 -5.52 10.41 4.73
N LYS A 103 -4.77 11.50 4.92
CA LYS A 103 -3.59 11.79 4.09
C LYS A 103 -2.46 10.79 4.32
N ALA A 104 -2.27 10.34 5.56
CA ALA A 104 -1.29 9.32 5.90
C ALA A 104 -1.71 7.93 5.37
N GLU A 105 -2.98 7.56 5.49
CA GLU A 105 -3.55 6.31 4.98
C GLU A 105 -3.40 6.18 3.45
N LYS A 106 -3.53 7.28 2.69
CA LYS A 106 -3.25 7.31 1.23
C LYS A 106 -1.81 6.97 0.85
N LYS A 107 -0.88 6.98 1.82
CA LYS A 107 0.51 6.54 1.64
C LYS A 107 0.69 5.04 1.87
N CYS A 108 -0.24 4.39 2.57
CA CYS A 108 -0.23 2.94 2.74
C CYS A 108 -0.43 2.27 1.37
N LEU A 109 0.32 1.20 1.12
CA LEU A 109 0.35 0.44 -0.12
C LEU A 109 -0.01 -1.03 0.09
N PHE A 110 0.20 -1.55 1.30
CA PHE A 110 -0.17 -2.91 1.66
C PHE A 110 -1.50 -2.94 2.42
N GLU A 111 -2.20 -4.06 2.29
CA GLU A 111 -3.47 -4.32 2.95
C GLU A 111 -3.32 -5.34 4.09
N GLY A 112 -4.12 -5.16 5.14
CA GLY A 112 -4.26 -6.16 6.19
C GLY A 112 -3.12 -6.22 7.19
N PHE A 113 -2.41 -5.11 7.45
CA PHE A 113 -1.40 -5.04 8.52
C PHE A 113 -1.93 -4.32 9.76
N LYS A 114 -1.67 -4.90 10.93
CA LYS A 114 -1.96 -4.31 12.26
C LYS A 114 -0.69 -4.15 13.07
N ILE A 115 -0.71 -3.24 14.04
CA ILE A 115 0.39 -3.07 15.00
C ILE A 115 0.27 -4.15 16.07
N ALA A 116 1.24 -5.07 16.12
CA ALA A 116 1.33 -6.07 17.18
C ALA A 116 2.07 -5.53 18.42
N TYR A 117 3.08 -4.68 18.20
CA TYR A 117 3.88 -4.09 19.26
C TYR A 117 4.42 -2.72 18.85
N ASN A 118 4.38 -1.74 19.75
CA ASN A 118 4.94 -0.41 19.54
C ASN A 118 5.82 -0.03 20.74
N GLY A 119 7.07 -0.48 20.72
CA GLY A 119 8.05 -0.22 21.76
C GLY A 119 8.83 1.08 21.54
N TYR A 120 9.81 1.33 22.41
CA TYR A 120 10.65 2.52 22.32
C TYR A 120 11.49 2.57 21.04
N SER A 121 12.18 1.47 20.69
CA SER A 121 13.08 1.42 19.52
C SER A 121 12.56 0.59 18.35
N VAL A 122 11.53 -0.24 18.55
CA VAL A 122 11.03 -1.18 17.54
C VAL A 122 9.50 -1.14 17.46
N VAL A 123 8.98 -1.20 16.24
CA VAL A 123 7.56 -1.48 15.93
C VAL A 123 7.47 -2.85 15.29
N ARG A 124 6.52 -3.68 15.72
CA ARG A 124 6.16 -4.92 15.01
C ARG A 124 4.79 -4.78 14.41
N ILE A 125 4.69 -5.13 13.13
CA ILE A 125 3.41 -5.23 12.42
C ILE A 125 3.20 -6.67 11.97
N THR A 126 1.94 -7.12 12.00
CA THR A 126 1.54 -8.47 11.61
C THR A 126 0.43 -8.41 10.59
N ALA A 127 0.40 -9.39 9.69
CA ALA A 127 -0.70 -9.53 8.75
C ALA A 127 -1.92 -10.18 9.42
N ILE A 128 -3.10 -9.58 9.29
CA ILE A 128 -4.34 -10.06 9.92
C ILE A 128 -4.83 -11.41 9.37
N TYR A 129 -4.40 -11.77 8.16
CA TYR A 129 -4.75 -13.02 7.50
C TYR A 129 -3.73 -14.13 7.77
N ASN A 130 -2.55 -13.81 8.31
CA ASN A 130 -1.54 -14.77 8.71
C ASN A 130 -0.56 -14.12 9.72
N ASP A 131 -0.78 -14.36 11.01
CA ASP A 131 0.05 -13.77 12.08
C ASP A 131 1.52 -14.25 12.04
N SER A 132 1.86 -15.30 11.26
CA SER A 132 3.25 -15.72 11.03
C SER A 132 4.03 -14.72 10.15
N ILE A 133 3.33 -13.86 9.42
CA ILE A 133 3.91 -12.76 8.65
C ILE A 133 4.07 -11.58 9.61
N GLU A 134 5.24 -11.50 10.24
CA GLU A 134 5.63 -10.41 11.13
C GLU A 134 6.80 -9.62 10.53
N LEU A 135 6.68 -8.30 10.53
CA LEU A 135 7.76 -7.39 10.13
C LEU A 135 8.16 -6.51 11.32
N SER A 136 9.45 -6.47 11.61
CA SER A 136 10.03 -5.64 12.66
C SER A 136 10.70 -4.40 12.07
N PHE A 137 10.27 -3.21 12.48
CA PHE A 137 10.79 -1.92 12.04
C PHE A 137 11.60 -1.25 13.15
N ASN A 138 12.86 -0.93 12.88
CA ASN A 138 13.74 -0.19 13.77
C ASN A 138 13.50 1.32 13.62
N LYS A 139 13.08 1.99 14.70
CA LYS A 139 12.79 3.43 14.69
C LYS A 139 14.04 4.31 14.58
N ASN A 140 15.17 3.83 15.09
CA ASN A 140 16.44 4.58 15.05
C ASN A 140 17.02 4.57 13.63
N GLU A 141 17.05 3.39 13.01
CA GLU A 141 17.57 3.19 11.64
C GLU A 141 16.56 3.59 10.57
N LYS A 142 15.27 3.71 10.95
CA LYS A 142 14.14 3.94 10.05
C LYS A 142 14.04 2.90 8.93
N ALA A 143 14.33 1.64 9.26
CA ALA A 143 14.37 0.52 8.33
C ALA A 143 13.72 -0.73 8.93
N PHE A 144 13.26 -1.63 8.05
CA PHE A 144 12.84 -2.96 8.47
C PHE A 144 14.05 -3.86 8.70
N GLN A 145 13.96 -4.69 9.73
CA GLN A 145 14.93 -5.74 10.01
C GLN A 145 14.72 -6.86 8.98
N ASN A 146 15.81 -7.30 8.34
CA ASN A 146 15.85 -8.41 7.36
C ASN A 146 15.18 -8.15 6.00
N PHE A 147 14.47 -7.03 5.81
CA PHE A 147 13.77 -6.71 4.57
C PHE A 147 14.14 -5.31 4.09
N ARG A 148 14.71 -5.21 2.90
CA ARG A 148 15.24 -3.94 2.38
C ARG A 148 14.23 -3.18 1.53
N ASP A 149 13.60 -3.88 0.59
CA ASP A 149 12.74 -3.32 -0.44
C ASP A 149 11.45 -4.13 -0.58
N VAL A 150 10.53 -3.63 -1.40
CA VAL A 150 9.24 -4.29 -1.64
C VAL A 150 9.43 -5.70 -2.19
N GLU A 151 10.42 -5.91 -3.07
CA GLU A 151 10.72 -7.24 -3.63
C GLU A 151 11.03 -8.27 -2.54
N SER A 152 11.74 -7.89 -1.48
CA SER A 152 12.04 -8.80 -0.37
C SER A 152 10.79 -9.38 0.32
N LEU A 153 9.61 -8.76 0.18
CA LEU A 153 8.35 -9.28 0.72
C LEU A 153 7.74 -10.40 -0.14
N THR A 154 8.19 -10.59 -1.38
CA THR A 154 7.69 -11.65 -2.27
C THR A 154 8.02 -13.07 -1.79
N HIS A 155 8.92 -13.19 -0.81
CA HIS A 155 9.21 -14.46 -0.12
C HIS A 155 8.04 -14.95 0.75
N PHE A 156 7.14 -14.06 1.14
CA PHE A 156 5.94 -14.44 1.86
C PHE A 156 4.89 -14.93 0.88
N PRO A 157 4.19 -16.04 1.19
CA PRO A 157 3.22 -16.60 0.27
C PRO A 157 2.07 -15.63 0.04
N ASP A 158 1.64 -14.84 1.02
CA ASP A 158 0.45 -14.01 0.89
C ASP A 158 0.75 -12.60 1.41
N ILE A 159 1.09 -11.68 0.52
CA ILE A 159 1.19 -10.25 0.80
C ILE A 159 0.28 -9.55 -0.21
N TYR A 160 -0.60 -8.69 0.27
CA TYR A 160 -1.58 -8.03 -0.58
C TYR A 160 -1.35 -6.52 -0.66
N LEU A 161 -1.48 -5.99 -1.87
CA LEU A 161 -1.50 -4.58 -2.23
C LEU A 161 -2.92 -4.04 -2.07
N ASN A 162 -3.04 -2.86 -1.50
CA ASN A 162 -4.33 -2.17 -1.39
C ASN A 162 -4.70 -1.45 -2.70
N ALA A 163 -5.95 -0.98 -2.78
CA ALA A 163 -6.45 -0.26 -3.95
C ALA A 163 -5.63 1.01 -4.32
N ASN A 164 -5.00 1.68 -3.34
CA ASN A 164 -4.16 2.84 -3.62
C ASN A 164 -2.86 2.44 -4.34
N ALA A 165 -2.26 1.31 -3.96
CA ALA A 165 -1.07 0.78 -4.63
C ALA A 165 -1.39 0.36 -6.06
N LEU A 166 -2.46 -0.43 -6.25
CA LEU A 166 -2.89 -0.87 -7.58
C LEU A 166 -3.12 0.31 -8.53
N LYS A 167 -3.87 1.33 -8.06
CA LYS A 167 -4.09 2.56 -8.82
C LYS A 167 -2.79 3.28 -9.18
N LYS A 168 -1.82 3.36 -8.27
CA LYS A 168 -0.51 4.00 -8.52
C LYS A 168 0.33 3.21 -9.52
N LEU A 169 0.21 1.89 -9.52
CA LEU A 169 0.92 1.00 -10.45
C LEU A 169 0.33 1.03 -11.85
N GLY A 170 -0.94 1.42 -11.99
CA GLY A 170 -1.69 1.31 -13.25
C GLY A 170 -2.45 -0.01 -13.37
N LEU A 171 -2.53 -0.78 -12.28
CA LEU A 171 -3.32 -1.99 -12.17
C LEU A 171 -4.75 -1.58 -11.85
N ARG A 172 -5.70 -1.81 -12.77
CA ARG A 172 -7.12 -1.58 -12.53
C ARG A 172 -7.82 -2.90 -12.22
N LYS A 173 -8.86 -2.78 -11.41
CA LYS A 173 -9.82 -3.85 -11.12
C LYS A 173 -10.90 -3.87 -12.19
#